data_AF-A0A2E3YCV9-F1
#
_entry.id   AF-A0A2E3YCV9-F1
#
_cell.length_a   1.000
_cell.length_b   1.000
_cell.length_c   1.000
_cell.angle_alpha   90.00
_cell.angle_beta   90.00
_cell.angle_gamma   90.00
#
_symmetry.space_group_name_H-M   'P 1'
#
loop_
_entity.id
_entity.type
_entity.pdbx_description
1 polymer ?
#
loop_
_entity_poly.entity_id
_entity_poly.type
_entity_poly.pdbx_seq_one_letter_code
_entity_poly.pdbx_strand_id
1 'polypeptide(L)'
;MLIRGELEQLEHYVDRVGYTEHNPGIGDGVASLREALDRRAADGNAIIQYQKNHRLLADGCFVLSVCKGRLDGVHTSFYDLFRLSEGKIVEHLDTTEAVPPRSEWKNENGKF
;
A
#
# COMPACT_ATOMS: atom_id res chain seq x y z
N MET A 1 -4.40 -4.79 5.38
CA MET A 1 -3.76 -4.53 4.07
C MET A 1 -3.87 -5.75 3.18
N LEU A 2 -3.95 -5.57 1.86
CA LEU A 2 -4.24 -6.57 0.82
C LEU A 2 -3.13 -7.61 0.60
N ILE A 3 -2.56 -8.17 1.67
CA ILE A 3 -1.51 -9.20 1.62
C ILE A 3 -1.99 -10.45 0.86
N ARG A 4 -3.29 -10.73 0.88
CA ARG A 4 -3.92 -11.86 0.17
C ARG A 4 -4.48 -11.51 -1.20
N GLY A 5 -4.42 -10.24 -1.61
CA GLY A 5 -4.98 -9.80 -2.89
C GLY A 5 -6.50 -9.91 -3.02
N GLU A 6 -7.24 -9.95 -1.90
CA GLU A 6 -8.71 -10.05 -1.85
C GLU A 6 -9.36 -8.71 -2.25
N LEU A 7 -9.26 -8.35 -3.53
CA LEU A 7 -9.73 -7.06 -4.04
C LEU A 7 -11.26 -6.93 -4.03
N GLU A 8 -12.02 -8.03 -3.96
CA GLU A 8 -13.47 -7.97 -3.73
C GLU A 8 -13.84 -7.25 -2.42
N GLN A 9 -12.93 -7.25 -1.43
CA GLN A 9 -13.16 -6.60 -0.14
C GLN A 9 -12.92 -5.09 -0.16
N LEU A 10 -12.35 -4.52 -1.22
CA LEU A 10 -11.94 -3.11 -1.26
C LEU A 10 -13.10 -2.16 -0.90
N GLU A 11 -14.28 -2.43 -1.46
CA GLU A 11 -15.47 -1.62 -1.29
C GLU A 11 -16.11 -1.76 0.10
N HIS A 12 -15.75 -2.83 0.83
CA HIS A 12 -16.17 -3.04 2.20
C HIS A 12 -15.38 -2.15 3.17
N TYR A 13 -14.17 -1.71 2.79
CA TYR A 13 -13.30 -0.94 3.67
C TYR A 13 -13.03 0.49 3.18
N VAL A 14 -13.16 0.77 1.89
CA VAL A 14 -12.91 2.10 1.31
C VAL A 14 -14.24 2.80 1.01
N ASP A 15 -14.31 4.08 1.35
CA ASP A 15 -15.47 4.91 1.00
C ASP A 15 -15.52 5.14 -0.51
N ARG A 16 -16.66 4.84 -1.15
CA ARG A 16 -16.76 4.90 -2.61
C ARG A 16 -16.87 6.32 -3.16
N VAL A 17 -17.32 7.28 -2.36
CA VAL A 17 -17.69 8.63 -2.81
C VAL A 17 -16.66 9.65 -2.35
N GLY A 18 -16.22 9.54 -1.09
CA GLY A 18 -15.34 10.48 -0.41
C GLY A 18 -13.88 10.03 -0.30
N TYR A 19 -13.45 8.99 -1.02
CA TYR A 19 -12.04 8.56 -1.02
C TYR A 19 -11.16 9.53 -1.79
N THR A 20 -10.13 10.05 -1.12
CA THR A 20 -9.06 10.87 -1.72
C THR A 20 -7.76 10.07 -1.78
N GLU A 21 -7.17 9.99 -2.96
CA GLU A 21 -5.87 9.34 -3.22
C GLU A 21 -4.81 10.42 -3.40
N HIS A 22 -3.72 10.36 -2.64
CA HIS A 22 -2.59 11.29 -2.78
C HIS A 22 -1.40 10.65 -3.49
N ASN A 23 -1.40 9.35 -3.76
CA ASN A 23 -0.36 8.72 -4.58
C ASN A 23 -0.45 9.27 -6.02
N PRO A 24 0.58 10.00 -6.51
CA PRO A 24 0.53 10.63 -7.82
C PRO A 24 0.54 9.64 -9.00
N GLY A 25 0.83 8.37 -8.74
CA GLY A 25 0.79 7.28 -9.72
C GLY A 25 -0.55 6.57 -9.82
N ILE A 26 -1.54 6.92 -8.98
CA ILE A 26 -2.87 6.34 -8.96
C ILE A 26 -3.89 7.45 -9.23
N GLY A 27 -4.87 7.17 -10.11
CA GLY A 27 -5.95 8.12 -10.39
C GLY A 27 -6.94 8.25 -9.23
N ASP A 28 -7.84 9.22 -9.33
CA ASP A 28 -8.82 9.50 -8.28
C ASP A 28 -9.88 8.41 -8.12
N GLY A 29 -10.25 8.13 -6.87
CA GLY A 29 -11.39 7.28 -6.51
C GLY A 29 -11.09 5.77 -6.47
N VAL A 30 -12.05 5.02 -5.92
CA VAL A 30 -11.91 3.58 -5.64
C VAL A 30 -11.73 2.73 -6.90
N ALA A 31 -12.28 3.18 -8.04
CA ALA A 31 -12.12 2.48 -9.31
C ALA A 31 -10.66 2.50 -9.80
N SER A 32 -10.02 3.67 -9.76
CA SER A 32 -8.61 3.81 -10.14
C SER A 32 -7.68 3.11 -9.15
N LEU A 33 -8.00 3.13 -7.85
CA LEU A 33 -7.29 2.33 -6.86
C LEU A 33 -7.39 0.82 -7.18
N ARG A 34 -8.59 0.32 -7.48
CA ARG A 34 -8.78 -1.09 -7.88
C ARG A 34 -7.95 -1.43 -9.10
N GLU A 35 -8.02 -0.61 -10.15
CA GLU A 35 -7.24 -0.80 -11.37
C GLU A 35 -5.74 -0.88 -11.08
N ALA A 36 -5.21 0.05 -10.28
CA ALA A 36 -3.80 0.07 -9.90
C ALA A 36 -3.37 -1.22 -9.16
N LEU A 37 -4.21 -1.73 -8.26
CA LEU A 37 -3.97 -2.96 -7.52
C LEU A 37 -4.14 -4.23 -8.38
N ASP A 38 -4.98 -4.18 -9.42
CA ASP A 38 -5.22 -5.28 -10.34
C ASP A 38 -4.19 -5.39 -11.48
N ARG A 39 -3.40 -4.34 -11.71
CA ARG A 39 -2.35 -4.34 -12.74
C ARG A 39 -1.38 -5.50 -12.54
N ARG A 40 -1.08 -6.17 -13.66
CA ARG A 40 -0.15 -7.30 -13.72
C ARG A 40 1.07 -6.97 -14.58
N ALA A 41 2.22 -7.51 -14.19
CA ALA A 41 3.42 -7.53 -15.01
C ALA A 41 3.30 -8.58 -16.13
N ALA A 42 4.26 -8.58 -17.05
CA ALA A 42 4.29 -9.52 -18.18
C ALA A 42 4.37 -11.00 -17.74
N ASP A 43 4.90 -11.26 -16.55
CA ASP A 43 4.97 -12.59 -15.94
C ASP A 43 3.68 -13.02 -15.22
N GLY A 44 2.63 -12.18 -15.25
CA GLY A 44 1.34 -12.42 -14.62
C GLY A 44 1.27 -12.04 -13.15
N ASN A 45 2.37 -11.66 -12.51
CA ASN A 45 2.37 -11.24 -11.10
C ASN A 45 1.74 -9.85 -10.94
N ALA A 46 1.18 -9.56 -9.75
CA ALA A 46 0.74 -8.21 -9.42
C ALA A 46 1.91 -7.21 -9.52
N ILE A 47 1.66 -6.01 -10.04
CA ILE A 47 2.65 -4.93 -9.99
C ILE A 47 2.94 -4.54 -8.53
N ILE A 48 1.90 -4.41 -7.72
CA ILE A 48 2.00 -4.12 -6.28
C ILE A 48 1.73 -5.40 -5.50
N GLN A 49 2.72 -5.89 -4.75
CA GLN A 49 2.63 -7.12 -3.97
C GLN A 49 2.99 -6.85 -2.52
N TYR A 50 2.00 -6.79 -1.64
CA TYR A 50 2.25 -6.76 -0.20
C TYR A 50 2.57 -8.17 0.31
N GLN A 51 3.65 -8.32 1.09
CA GLN A 51 4.08 -9.63 1.58
C GLN A 51 3.97 -9.75 3.09
N LYS A 52 4.33 -8.70 3.83
CA LYS A 52 4.27 -8.70 5.30
C LYS A 52 4.05 -7.30 5.83
N ASN A 53 3.11 -7.17 6.76
CA ASN A 53 3.00 -6.01 7.63
C ASN A 53 4.01 -6.14 8.79
N HIS A 54 4.85 -5.13 8.95
CA HIS A 54 5.85 -5.04 10.00
C HIS A 54 5.33 -4.24 11.19
N ARG A 55 4.59 -3.16 10.92
CA ARG A 55 4.05 -2.27 11.96
C ARG A 55 2.68 -1.77 11.54
N LEU A 56 1.85 -1.54 12.55
CA LEU A 56 0.56 -0.90 12.41
C LEU A 56 0.42 0.06 13.59
N LEU A 57 0.26 1.34 13.30
CA LEU A 57 0.21 2.42 14.27
C LEU A 57 -1.10 3.15 14.05
N ALA A 58 -1.90 3.32 15.10
CA ALA A 58 -3.18 4.00 15.03
C ALA A 58 -3.20 5.16 16.03
N ASP A 59 -3.59 6.34 15.57
CA ASP A 59 -3.78 7.53 16.39
C ASP A 59 -4.99 8.33 15.89
N GLY A 60 -6.02 8.46 16.74
CA GLY A 60 -7.29 9.07 16.39
C GLY A 60 -7.92 8.39 15.16
N CYS A 61 -8.13 9.17 14.10
CA CYS A 61 -8.68 8.70 12.83
C CYS A 61 -7.62 8.27 11.82
N PHE A 62 -6.34 8.21 12.20
CA PHE A 62 -5.25 7.83 11.31
C PHE A 62 -4.70 6.45 11.62
N VAL A 63 -4.32 5.72 10.57
CA VAL A 63 -3.64 4.43 10.65
C VAL A 63 -2.46 4.42 9.69
N LEU A 64 -1.24 4.27 10.21
CA LEU A 64 -0.05 3.99 9.42
C LEU A 64 0.21 2.49 9.39
N SER A 65 0.35 1.94 8.19
CA SER A 65 0.76 0.56 7.96
C SER A 65 2.13 0.54 7.28
N VAL A 66 3.10 -0.09 7.94
CA VAL A 66 4.45 -0.27 7.38
C VAL A 66 4.61 -1.70 6.90
N CYS A 67 4.77 -1.86 5.60
CA CYS A 67 4.81 -3.16 4.94
C CYS A 67 6.06 -3.34 4.09
N LYS A 68 6.45 -4.61 3.92
CA LYS A 68 7.38 -5.00 2.88
C LYS A 68 6.66 -5.77 1.79
N GLY A 69 7.22 -5.70 0.59
CA GLY A 69 6.68 -6.38 -0.56
C GLY A 69 7.54 -6.25 -1.80
N ARG A 70 6.87 -6.28 -2.96
CA ARG A 70 7.47 -5.98 -4.25
C ARG A 70 6.66 -4.94 -5.01
N LEU A 71 7.36 -3.99 -5.64
CA LEU A 71 6.80 -3.10 -6.66
C LEU A 71 7.50 -3.43 -7.98
N ASP A 72 6.75 -3.90 -8.97
CA ASP A 72 7.27 -4.31 -10.28
C ASP A 72 8.47 -5.27 -10.15
N GLY A 73 8.33 -6.27 -9.26
CA GLY A 73 9.37 -7.25 -8.96
C GLY A 73 10.50 -6.77 -8.03
N VAL A 74 10.67 -5.47 -7.82
CA VAL A 74 11.71 -4.88 -6.95
C VAL A 74 11.32 -5.01 -5.48
N HIS A 75 12.27 -5.37 -4.60
CA HIS A 75 12.00 -5.42 -3.16
C HIS A 75 11.78 -4.01 -2.60
N THR A 76 10.62 -3.79 -1.98
CA THR A 76 10.13 -2.43 -1.69
C THR A 76 9.50 -2.36 -0.31
N SER A 77 9.71 -1.22 0.36
CA SER A 77 8.99 -0.83 1.56
C SER A 77 7.84 0.11 1.22
N PHE A 78 6.67 -0.15 1.80
CA PHE A 78 5.45 0.64 1.65
C PHE A 78 5.09 1.21 3.02
N TYR A 79 4.87 2.51 3.06
CA TYR A 79 4.41 3.24 4.24
C TYR A 79 3.09 3.90 3.85
N ASP A 80 2.00 3.22 4.15
CA ASP A 80 0.65 3.63 3.76
C ASP A 80 -0.06 4.26 4.97
N LEU A 81 -0.36 5.55 4.88
CA LEU A 81 -1.11 6.31 5.87
C LEU A 81 -2.55 6.46 5.40
N PHE A 82 -3.47 6.00 6.23
CA PHE A 82 -4.91 6.08 5.97
C PHE A 82 -5.57 7.04 6.97
N ARG A 83 -6.53 7.83 6.49
CA ARG A 83 -7.53 8.47 7.35
C ARG A 83 -8.85 7.72 7.25
N LEU A 84 -9.49 7.52 8.39
CA LEU A 84 -10.76 6.84 8.50
C LEU A 84 -11.88 7.81 8.91
N SER A 85 -13.08 7.52 8.43
CA SER A 85 -14.33 8.14 8.87
C SER A 85 -15.42 7.09 8.84
N GLU A 86 -16.24 7.02 9.89
CA GLU A 86 -17.38 6.08 9.97
C GLU A 86 -17.01 4.61 9.67
N GLY A 87 -15.80 4.20 10.08
CA GLY A 87 -15.29 2.84 9.87
C GLY A 87 -14.81 2.54 8.43
N LYS A 88 -14.75 3.55 7.56
CA LYS A 88 -14.24 3.46 6.18
C LYS A 88 -12.96 4.26 6.00
N ILE A 89 -12.10 3.82 5.10
CA ILE A 89 -10.95 4.57 4.60
C ILE A 89 -11.48 5.65 3.64
N VAL A 90 -11.20 6.90 3.96
CA VAL A 90 -11.64 8.07 3.17
C VAL A 90 -10.46 8.83 2.57
N GLU A 91 -9.24 8.51 2.96
CA GLU A 91 -8.04 9.17 2.44
C GLU A 91 -6.84 8.25 2.56
N HIS A 92 -5.97 8.29 1.56
CA HIS A 92 -4.75 7.52 1.51
C HIS A 92 -3.57 8.38 1.04
N LEU A 93 -2.46 8.27 1.76
CA LEU A 93 -1.17 8.85 1.41
C LEU A 93 -0.13 7.75 1.56
N ASP A 94 0.85 7.70 0.67
CA ASP A 94 1.93 6.74 0.79
C ASP A 94 3.31 7.35 0.52
N THR A 95 4.32 6.65 1.01
CA THR A 95 5.67 6.74 0.46
C THR A 95 6.20 5.33 0.23
N THR A 96 6.78 5.15 -0.95
CA THR A 96 7.22 3.86 -1.45
C THR A 96 8.70 3.95 -1.83
N GLU A 97 9.52 3.04 -1.31
CA GLU A 97 10.98 3.09 -1.47
C GLU A 97 11.55 1.69 -1.73
N ALA A 98 12.38 1.58 -2.77
CA ALA A 98 13.13 0.36 -3.03
C ALA A 98 14.11 0.10 -1.88
N VAL A 99 14.10 -1.13 -1.35
CA VAL A 99 15.05 -1.54 -0.32
C VAL A 99 16.33 -1.99 -1.01
N PRO A 100 17.48 -1.34 -0.77
CA PRO A 100 18.73 -1.71 -1.42
C PRO A 100 19.15 -3.13 -1.03
N PRO A 101 19.96 -3.81 -1.86
CA PRO A 101 20.52 -5.10 -1.49
C PRO A 101 21.40 -4.97 -0.26
N ARG A 102 21.51 -6.04 0.53
CA ARG A 102 22.25 -6.05 1.80
C ARG A 102 23.71 -5.60 1.65
N SER A 103 24.34 -5.86 0.50
CA SER A 103 25.71 -5.43 0.18
C SER A 103 25.89 -3.91 0.16
N GLU A 104 24.81 -3.15 0.00
CA GLU A 104 24.84 -1.68 -0.06
C GLU A 104 24.40 -1.01 1.25
N TRP A 105 23.95 -1.79 2.23
CA TRP A 105 23.45 -1.25 3.50
C TRP A 105 24.55 -0.49 4.25
N LYS A 106 24.17 0.64 4.84
CA LYS A 106 25.05 1.46 5.70
C LYS A 106 24.77 1.26 7.20
N ASN A 107 23.89 0.32 7.53
CA ASN A 107 23.50 -0.06 8.89
C ASN A 107 23.20 -1.56 8.96
N GLU A 108 23.17 -2.11 10.17
CA GLU A 108 22.87 -3.54 10.41
C GLU A 108 21.44 -3.80 10.88
N ASN A 109 20.68 -2.75 11.23
CA ASN A 109 19.31 -2.87 11.73
C ASN A 109 18.27 -3.11 10.62
N GLY A 110 18.63 -2.89 9.35
CA GLY A 110 17.74 -3.08 8.21
C GLY A 110 16.64 -2.02 8.11
N LYS A 111 15.71 -2.21 7.18
CA LYS A 111 14.70 -1.19 6.84
C LYS A 111 13.51 -1.08 7.80
N PHE A 112 13.20 -2.13 8.59
CA PHE A 112 11.92 -2.27 9.32
C PHE A 112 12.09 -2.50 10.82
#